data_AF-A0A9E0Q124-F1
#
_entry.id   AF-A0A9E0Q124-F1
#
_cell.length_a   1.000
_cell.length_b   1.000
_cell.length_c   1.000
_cell.angle_alpha   90.00
_cell.angle_beta   90.00
_cell.angle_gamma   90.00
#
_symmetry.space_group_name_H-M   'P 1'
#
loop_
_entity.id
_entity.type
_entity.pdbx_description
1 polymer ?
#
loop_
_entity_poly.entity_id
_entity_poly.type
_entity_poly.pdbx_seq_one_letter_code
_entity_poly.pdbx_strand_id
1 'polypeptide(L)'
;MPTVLTHPAISLAVRAVTGDTVTSSRLLLVAGICSVVPDVDAVGFLMGVPYESLLGHRGLTHSLPFALLLACCALPLANRLDAGRWWAFAFVFLSTASHGILDALTDDGLGVAFFSPFSNHRFFLPWRPIAASPIGIVEAFSSSGLRAFTTELVLVWLPCLLVAVGARTVRRLQSVRGRERRRGTARDRAGLLASIWPALLIATALAGASIFVGGVEGIGGPNGHVHPSLTPDEDQAMRTGAIESLERQAAKLAALPGASCPQDFSALETDHTLRIGMFYGYDEHEGRDHGRANAHAMAHVLTSECRGDLATCGFSIVSRSKSVVELASTIGGRRVEVNLFTSSAAAGEAEAVGLPSSGPELDSSGDSVQEHFHRELIDSDIVFYMGHSRLGGSIGFEEQSGVRTVVDSLLRLPMRPVLAALRQRPSRLRILGMFSCESKRYFREDFRGANPALSLIVTTGEIAYGPAEQASLGALEAILSKSCGRAFHESMIPVSEPNPTMTYLFRGQ
;
A
#
# COMPACT_ATOMS: atom_id res chain seq x y z
N MET A 1 0.59 6.91 -13.00
CA MET A 1 1.66 6.61 -13.97
C MET A 1 2.97 6.50 -13.22
N PRO A 2 3.99 5.80 -13.74
CA PRO A 2 5.39 6.10 -13.39
C PRO A 2 5.67 7.58 -13.66
N THR A 3 6.78 8.11 -13.15
CA THR A 3 7.20 9.45 -13.56
C THR A 3 7.45 9.49 -15.07
N VAL A 4 7.13 10.64 -15.68
CA VAL A 4 7.37 10.91 -17.10
C VAL A 4 8.81 10.58 -17.52
N LEU A 5 9.77 10.74 -16.59
CA LEU A 5 11.19 10.49 -16.83
C LEU A 5 11.52 9.00 -17.02
N THR A 6 10.68 8.09 -16.54
CA THR A 6 10.95 6.65 -16.55
C THR A 6 10.62 5.99 -17.89
N HIS A 7 9.65 6.49 -18.66
CA HIS A 7 9.27 5.88 -19.94
C HIS A 7 10.41 5.79 -20.98
N PRO A 8 11.30 6.80 -21.11
CA PRO A 8 12.46 6.69 -21.99
C PRO A 8 13.47 5.60 -21.62
N ALA A 9 13.46 5.06 -20.39
CA ALA A 9 14.45 4.08 -19.91
C ALA A 9 14.50 2.82 -20.81
N ILE A 10 13.34 2.34 -21.27
CA ILE A 10 13.24 1.16 -22.15
C ILE A 10 13.90 1.45 -23.50
N SER A 11 13.64 2.62 -24.09
CA SER A 11 14.25 3.05 -25.36
C SER A 11 15.78 3.12 -25.25
N LEU A 12 16.29 3.64 -24.12
CA LEU A 12 17.73 3.70 -23.83
C LEU A 12 18.35 2.32 -23.69
N ALA A 13 17.70 1.40 -22.96
CA ALA A 13 18.16 0.03 -22.78
C ALA A 13 18.21 -0.73 -24.11
N VAL A 14 17.16 -0.63 -24.93
CA VAL A 14 17.12 -1.29 -26.25
C VAL A 14 18.23 -0.75 -27.16
N ARG A 15 18.49 0.57 -27.19
CA ARG A 15 19.65 1.09 -27.91
C ARG A 15 20.96 0.52 -27.38
N ALA A 16 21.10 0.40 -26.06
CA ALA A 16 22.30 -0.18 -25.47
C ALA A 16 22.48 -1.67 -25.81
N VAL A 17 21.46 -2.36 -26.33
CA VAL A 17 21.53 -3.73 -26.89
C VAL A 17 21.76 -3.74 -28.40
N THR A 18 21.07 -2.89 -29.16
CA THR A 18 21.15 -2.86 -30.64
C THR A 18 22.40 -2.13 -31.14
N GLY A 19 22.83 -1.11 -30.42
CA GLY A 19 24.03 -0.32 -30.69
C GLY A 19 23.80 0.81 -31.68
N ASP A 20 24.77 1.72 -31.76
CA ASP A 20 24.65 2.97 -32.52
C ASP A 20 24.59 2.73 -34.05
N THR A 21 25.03 1.56 -34.53
CA THR A 21 24.98 1.17 -35.95
C THR A 21 23.58 0.74 -36.39
N VAL A 22 22.75 0.25 -35.46
CA VAL A 22 21.38 -0.21 -35.74
C VAL A 22 20.36 0.84 -35.32
N THR A 23 20.58 1.49 -34.18
CA THR A 23 19.70 2.53 -33.64
C THR A 23 20.44 3.85 -33.56
N SER A 24 20.14 4.75 -34.50
CA SER A 24 20.73 6.09 -34.57
C SER A 24 20.31 6.98 -33.38
N SER A 25 21.06 8.04 -33.10
CA SER A 25 20.72 9.07 -32.09
C SER A 25 19.41 9.78 -32.36
N ARG A 26 19.09 10.01 -33.65
CA ARG A 26 17.83 10.63 -34.06
C ARG A 26 16.65 9.72 -33.78
N LEU A 27 16.78 8.43 -34.11
CA LEU A 27 15.73 7.45 -33.86
C LEU A 27 15.51 7.25 -32.35
N LEU A 28 16.57 7.20 -31.54
CA LEU A 28 16.44 7.13 -30.08
C LEU A 28 15.68 8.33 -29.52
N LEU A 29 16.03 9.56 -29.95
CA LEU A 29 15.38 10.76 -29.47
C LEU A 29 13.87 10.73 -29.79
N VAL A 30 13.50 10.39 -31.02
CA VAL A 30 12.09 10.28 -31.43
C VAL A 30 11.38 9.20 -30.65
N ALA A 31 11.96 8.01 -30.50
CA ALA A 31 11.34 6.92 -29.74
C ALA A 31 11.20 7.28 -28.25
N GLY A 32 12.17 7.97 -27.66
CA GLY A 32 12.11 8.49 -26.29
C GLY A 32 10.97 9.50 -26.11
N ILE A 33 10.83 10.45 -27.03
CA ILE A 33 9.71 11.39 -27.04
C ILE A 33 8.38 10.63 -27.19
N CYS A 34 8.28 9.72 -28.15
CA CYS A 34 7.06 8.93 -28.38
C CYS A 34 6.70 8.00 -27.20
N SER A 35 7.64 7.65 -26.32
CA SER A 35 7.34 6.94 -25.07
C SER A 35 6.74 7.83 -23.97
N VAL A 36 6.85 9.15 -24.10
CA VAL A 36 6.31 10.15 -23.17
C VAL A 36 5.01 10.79 -23.68
N VAL A 37 4.84 10.89 -25.00
CA VAL A 37 3.66 11.50 -25.64
C VAL A 37 2.30 11.04 -25.07
N PRO A 38 2.08 9.77 -24.68
CA PRO A 38 0.80 9.35 -24.10
C PRO A 38 0.31 10.19 -22.90
N ASP A 39 1.22 10.59 -22.00
CA ASP A 39 0.93 11.38 -20.79
C ASP A 39 0.53 12.83 -21.05
N VAL A 40 0.67 13.32 -22.29
CA VAL A 40 0.22 14.68 -22.65
C VAL A 40 -1.30 14.83 -22.44
N ASP A 41 -2.03 13.71 -22.42
CA ASP A 41 -3.46 13.66 -22.08
C ASP A 41 -3.77 14.14 -20.64
N ALA A 42 -2.79 14.17 -19.73
CA ALA A 42 -2.97 14.69 -18.37
C ALA A 42 -3.29 16.19 -18.37
N VAL A 43 -2.94 16.93 -19.45
CA VAL A 43 -3.39 18.32 -19.66
C VAL A 43 -4.92 18.40 -19.75
N GLY A 44 -5.59 17.32 -20.17
CA GLY A 44 -7.04 17.18 -20.20
C GLY A 44 -7.70 17.45 -18.84
N PHE A 45 -7.02 17.18 -17.73
CA PHE A 45 -7.53 17.50 -16.39
C PHE A 45 -7.75 19.01 -16.21
N LEU A 46 -6.85 19.84 -16.75
CA LEU A 46 -6.99 21.32 -16.72
C LEU A 46 -8.16 21.81 -17.59
N MET A 47 -8.56 21.01 -18.58
CA MET A 47 -9.68 21.30 -19.48
C MET A 47 -11.00 20.66 -19.01
N GLY A 48 -11.02 20.02 -17.82
CA GLY A 48 -12.20 19.38 -17.26
C GLY A 48 -12.57 18.04 -17.93
N VAL A 49 -11.64 17.40 -18.66
CA VAL A 49 -11.86 16.08 -19.25
C VAL A 49 -11.96 15.04 -18.12
N PRO A 50 -13.06 14.28 -18.00
CA PRO A 50 -13.19 13.28 -16.94
C PRO A 50 -12.16 12.16 -17.09
N TYR A 51 -11.53 11.74 -15.97
CA TYR A 51 -10.48 10.71 -15.96
C TYR A 51 -10.93 9.40 -16.65
N GLU A 52 -12.17 8.99 -16.41
CA GLU A 52 -12.76 7.74 -16.93
C GLU A 52 -13.10 7.80 -18.43
N SER A 53 -13.18 9.00 -19.01
CA SER A 53 -13.62 9.17 -20.40
C SER A 53 -12.63 8.60 -21.43
N LEU A 54 -13.07 8.48 -22.69
CA LEU A 54 -12.23 8.02 -23.81
C LEU A 54 -10.92 8.83 -23.93
N LEU A 55 -11.01 10.16 -23.73
CA LEU A 55 -9.89 11.10 -23.80
C LEU A 55 -9.28 11.39 -22.43
N GLY A 56 -9.80 10.78 -21.37
CA GLY A 56 -9.24 10.87 -20.03
C GLY A 56 -7.89 10.16 -19.96
N HIS A 57 -7.08 10.53 -18.97
CA HIS A 57 -5.75 9.97 -18.78
C HIS A 57 -5.80 8.42 -18.73
N ARG A 58 -4.81 7.75 -19.34
CA ARG A 58 -4.77 6.28 -19.56
C ARG A 58 -5.84 5.70 -20.49
N GLY A 59 -6.54 6.57 -21.21
CA GLY A 59 -7.54 6.21 -22.22
C GLY A 59 -6.91 6.00 -23.60
N LEU A 60 -7.39 6.75 -24.61
CA LEU A 60 -7.03 6.59 -26.02
C LEU A 60 -5.52 6.67 -26.29
N THR A 61 -4.80 7.62 -25.69
CA THR A 61 -3.38 7.86 -25.96
C THR A 61 -2.46 6.76 -25.41
N HIS A 62 -2.92 5.95 -24.46
CA HIS A 62 -2.14 4.86 -23.86
C HIS A 62 -2.43 3.50 -24.53
N SER A 63 -3.25 3.50 -25.59
CA SER A 63 -3.71 2.30 -26.29
C SER A 63 -2.71 1.77 -27.32
N LEU A 64 -2.82 0.48 -27.65
CA LEU A 64 -2.03 -0.14 -28.73
C LEU A 64 -2.33 0.48 -30.11
N PRO A 65 -3.59 0.82 -30.46
CA PRO A 65 -3.87 1.56 -31.70
C PRO A 65 -3.19 2.93 -31.77
N PHE A 66 -3.07 3.66 -30.66
CA PHE A 66 -2.34 4.92 -30.63
C PHE A 66 -0.83 4.72 -30.80
N ALA A 67 -0.25 3.71 -30.14
CA ALA A 67 1.14 3.32 -30.37
C ALA A 67 1.41 2.94 -31.84
N LEU A 68 0.48 2.21 -32.46
CA LEU A 68 0.53 1.85 -33.87
C LEU A 68 0.49 3.09 -34.78
N LEU A 69 -0.35 4.07 -34.45
CA LEU A 69 -0.43 5.34 -35.18
C LEU A 69 0.91 6.10 -35.16
N LEU A 70 1.54 6.25 -33.99
CA LEU A 70 2.86 6.88 -33.88
C LEU A 70 3.95 6.11 -34.64
N ALA A 71 3.91 4.78 -34.59
CA ALA A 71 4.83 3.94 -35.34
C ALA A 71 4.67 4.08 -36.86
N CYS A 72 3.43 4.16 -37.36
CA CYS A 72 3.13 4.42 -38.76
C CYS A 72 3.69 5.78 -39.22
N CYS A 73 3.63 6.81 -38.36
CA CYS A 73 4.26 8.11 -38.63
C CYS A 73 5.79 8.02 -38.75
N ALA A 74 6.45 7.04 -38.13
CA ALA A 74 7.90 6.85 -38.25
C ALA A 74 8.34 6.27 -39.61
N LEU A 75 7.46 5.55 -40.32
CA LEU A 75 7.78 4.91 -41.61
C LEU A 75 8.27 5.88 -42.70
N PRO A 76 7.59 7.01 -42.98
CA PRO A 76 8.09 8.00 -43.95
C PRO A 76 9.31 8.79 -43.44
N LEU A 77 9.51 8.85 -42.12
CA LEU A 77 10.61 9.58 -41.50
C LEU A 77 11.89 8.75 -41.39
N ALA A 78 11.84 7.44 -41.62
CA ALA A 78 12.95 6.50 -41.39
C ALA A 78 14.32 6.95 -41.95
N ASN A 79 14.34 7.49 -43.18
CA ASN A 79 15.57 8.00 -43.78
C ASN A 79 16.14 9.22 -43.03
N ARG A 80 15.27 10.13 -42.54
CA ARG A 80 15.68 11.28 -41.72
C ARG A 80 16.11 10.85 -40.31
N LEU A 81 15.64 9.70 -39.87
CA LEU A 81 16.01 9.07 -38.60
C LEU A 81 17.22 8.14 -38.75
N ASP A 82 17.89 8.09 -39.91
CA ASP A 82 19.04 7.21 -40.19
C ASP A 82 18.78 5.74 -39.81
N ALA A 83 17.59 5.23 -40.15
CA ALA A 83 17.18 3.87 -39.78
C ALA A 83 16.39 3.17 -40.89
N GLY A 84 16.42 1.83 -40.90
CA GLY A 84 15.56 1.03 -41.77
C GLY A 84 14.08 1.24 -41.44
N ARG A 85 13.22 1.32 -42.45
CA ARG A 85 11.78 1.66 -42.30
C ARG A 85 11.06 0.78 -41.26
N TRP A 86 11.22 -0.53 -41.37
CA TRP A 86 10.60 -1.49 -40.44
C TRP A 86 11.22 -1.45 -39.04
N TRP A 87 12.50 -1.12 -38.92
CA TRP A 87 13.13 -0.94 -37.62
C TRP A 87 12.65 0.33 -36.93
N ALA A 88 12.56 1.46 -37.66
CA ALA A 88 12.00 2.70 -37.13
C ALA A 88 10.55 2.51 -36.65
N PHE A 89 9.73 1.81 -37.44
CA PHE A 89 8.38 1.42 -37.05
C PHE A 89 8.37 0.56 -35.78
N ALA A 90 9.10 -0.56 -35.77
CA ALA A 90 9.08 -1.49 -34.65
C ALA A 90 9.61 -0.84 -33.36
N PHE A 91 10.66 -0.04 -33.47
CA PHE A 91 11.26 0.61 -32.32
C PHE A 91 10.35 1.69 -31.72
N VAL A 92 9.74 2.55 -32.54
CA VAL A 92 8.75 3.52 -32.06
C VAL A 92 7.51 2.83 -31.48
N PHE A 93 7.01 1.78 -32.13
CA PHE A 93 5.87 1.01 -31.64
C PHE A 93 6.16 0.42 -30.25
N LEU A 94 7.28 -0.28 -30.09
CA LEU A 94 7.66 -0.91 -28.82
C LEU A 94 7.90 0.13 -27.73
N SER A 95 8.57 1.25 -28.05
CA SER A 95 8.78 2.35 -27.12
C SER A 95 7.47 2.96 -26.63
N THR A 96 6.53 3.28 -27.53
CA THR A 96 5.23 3.83 -27.13
C THR A 96 4.36 2.79 -26.44
N ALA A 97 4.29 1.54 -26.92
CA ALA A 97 3.49 0.50 -26.28
C ALA A 97 4.00 0.16 -24.86
N SER A 98 5.31 0.27 -24.63
CA SER A 98 5.90 0.06 -23.32
C SER A 98 5.39 1.05 -22.27
N HIS A 99 4.95 2.24 -22.69
CA HIS A 99 4.32 3.23 -21.83
C HIS A 99 3.10 2.65 -21.12
N GLY A 100 2.10 2.19 -21.89
CA GLY A 100 0.87 1.62 -21.34
C GLY A 100 1.12 0.37 -20.48
N ILE A 101 2.14 -0.42 -20.82
CA ILE A 101 2.54 -1.59 -20.02
C ILE A 101 3.10 -1.16 -18.66
N LEU A 102 4.00 -0.18 -18.63
CA LEU A 102 4.55 0.36 -17.37
C LEU A 102 3.44 0.99 -16.52
N ASP A 103 2.47 1.66 -17.15
CA ASP A 103 1.31 2.21 -16.46
C ASP A 103 0.40 1.15 -15.86
N ALA A 104 0.20 0.03 -16.55
CA ALA A 104 -0.57 -1.11 -16.04
C ALA A 104 0.15 -1.86 -14.90
N LEU A 105 1.46 -1.66 -14.70
CA LEU A 105 2.24 -2.17 -13.56
C LEU A 105 2.18 -1.26 -12.32
N THR A 106 1.48 -0.12 -12.40
CA THR A 106 1.34 0.77 -11.24
C THR A 106 0.24 0.32 -10.27
N ASP A 107 0.42 0.63 -8.99
CA ASP A 107 -0.48 0.22 -7.90
C ASP A 107 -1.69 1.14 -7.66
N ASP A 108 -1.79 2.25 -8.39
CA ASP A 108 -2.83 3.28 -8.21
C ASP A 108 -3.35 3.85 -9.55
N GLY A 109 -4.42 4.64 -9.45
CA GLY A 109 -5.10 5.28 -10.58
C GLY A 109 -6.07 4.34 -11.30
N LEU A 110 -6.36 4.66 -12.57
CA LEU A 110 -7.16 3.78 -13.43
C LEU A 110 -6.25 2.85 -14.23
N GLY A 111 -6.74 1.66 -14.60
CA GLY A 111 -6.02 0.80 -15.52
C GLY A 111 -5.87 1.44 -16.92
N VAL A 112 -5.14 0.77 -17.81
CA VAL A 112 -4.89 1.25 -19.17
C VAL A 112 -5.90 0.67 -20.16
N ALA A 113 -6.49 1.53 -20.99
CA ALA A 113 -7.40 1.13 -22.05
C ALA A 113 -6.65 0.66 -23.32
N PHE A 114 -5.96 -0.48 -23.23
CA PHE A 114 -5.10 -1.01 -24.32
C PHE A 114 -5.79 -1.12 -25.69
N PHE A 115 -7.10 -1.37 -25.70
CA PHE A 115 -7.90 -1.59 -26.92
C PHE A 115 -8.76 -0.39 -27.31
N SER A 116 -8.56 0.79 -26.71
CA SER A 116 -9.22 2.03 -27.14
C SER A 116 -8.84 2.38 -28.58
N PRO A 117 -9.75 2.89 -29.43
CA PRO A 117 -11.13 3.32 -29.15
C PRO A 117 -12.19 2.20 -29.25
N PHE A 118 -11.80 0.95 -29.54
CA PHE A 118 -12.75 -0.14 -29.69
C PHE A 118 -13.35 -0.59 -28.35
N SER A 119 -12.60 -0.43 -27.26
CA SER A 119 -13.06 -0.66 -25.89
C SER A 119 -12.38 0.30 -24.93
N ASN A 120 -13.16 0.89 -24.02
CA ASN A 120 -12.67 1.68 -22.89
C ASN A 120 -12.42 0.83 -21.63
N HIS A 121 -12.45 -0.50 -21.74
CA HIS A 121 -12.11 -1.36 -20.60
C HIS A 121 -10.66 -1.13 -20.17
N ARG A 122 -10.46 -0.89 -18.87
CA ARG A 122 -9.18 -0.51 -18.29
C ARG A 122 -8.53 -1.71 -17.60
N PHE A 123 -7.31 -2.03 -18.02
CA PHE A 123 -6.59 -3.21 -17.53
C PHE A 123 -5.43 -2.80 -16.64
N PHE A 124 -5.34 -3.47 -15.49
CA PHE A 124 -4.12 -3.57 -14.72
C PHE A 124 -3.46 -4.91 -14.99
N LEU A 125 -2.15 -4.98 -14.82
CA LEU A 125 -1.47 -6.27 -14.77
C LEU A 125 -1.71 -6.92 -13.39
N PRO A 126 -1.72 -8.27 -13.30
CA PRO A 126 -1.95 -8.97 -12.03
C PRO A 126 -0.91 -8.64 -10.94
N TRP A 127 0.29 -8.24 -11.35
CA TRP A 127 1.37 -7.83 -10.47
C TRP A 127 1.68 -6.34 -10.71
N ARG A 128 1.59 -5.54 -9.65
CA ARG A 128 1.69 -4.06 -9.71
C ARG A 128 2.72 -3.51 -8.72
N PRO A 129 4.02 -3.70 -8.97
CA PRO A 129 5.06 -3.37 -8.00
C PRO A 129 5.51 -1.90 -8.07
N ILE A 130 5.08 -1.13 -9.09
CA ILE A 130 5.50 0.26 -9.29
C ILE A 130 4.53 1.17 -8.54
N ALA A 131 5.04 2.00 -7.62
CA ALA A 131 4.19 2.97 -6.94
C ALA A 131 3.79 4.08 -7.92
N ALA A 132 2.50 4.41 -7.98
CA ALA A 132 2.05 5.48 -8.86
C ALA A 132 2.54 6.86 -8.40
N SER A 133 3.07 7.66 -9.33
CA SER A 133 3.44 9.04 -9.11
C SER A 133 2.19 9.94 -9.03
N PRO A 134 2.13 10.91 -8.10
CA PRO A 134 1.07 11.92 -8.04
C PRO A 134 0.99 12.77 -9.31
N ILE A 135 -0.23 13.18 -9.69
CA ILE A 135 -0.48 14.01 -10.88
C ILE A 135 -0.35 15.48 -10.49
N GLY A 136 0.88 15.92 -10.18
CA GLY A 136 1.17 17.30 -9.78
C GLY A 136 2.65 17.53 -9.48
N ILE A 137 3.23 18.64 -9.95
CA ILE A 137 4.67 18.93 -9.76
C ILE A 137 5.01 19.09 -8.27
N VAL A 138 4.14 19.73 -7.48
CA VAL A 138 4.34 19.91 -6.03
C VAL A 138 4.25 18.57 -5.29
N GLU A 139 3.28 17.75 -5.67
CA GLU A 139 3.04 16.43 -5.08
C GLU A 139 4.11 15.41 -5.50
N ALA A 140 4.77 15.61 -6.64
CA ALA A 140 5.91 14.78 -7.07
C ALA A 140 7.13 14.89 -6.13
N PHE A 141 7.24 15.97 -5.34
CA PHE A 141 8.26 16.12 -4.29
C PHE A 141 7.78 15.66 -2.90
N SER A 142 6.56 15.12 -2.79
CA SER A 142 6.06 14.53 -1.55
C SER A 142 6.68 13.16 -1.27
N SER A 143 6.41 12.61 -0.08
CA SER A 143 6.76 11.23 0.28
C SER A 143 6.21 10.20 -0.72
N SER A 144 5.01 10.44 -1.29
CA SER A 144 4.42 9.61 -2.34
C SER A 144 5.21 9.68 -3.66
N GLY A 145 5.71 10.86 -4.03
CA GLY A 145 6.53 11.05 -5.22
C GLY A 145 7.93 10.43 -5.09
N LEU A 146 8.56 10.54 -3.92
CA LEU A 146 9.81 9.85 -3.58
C LEU A 146 9.66 8.33 -3.63
N ARG A 147 8.52 7.79 -3.15
CA ARG A 147 8.20 6.38 -3.26
C ARG A 147 8.08 5.94 -4.71
N ALA A 148 7.30 6.64 -5.53
CA ALA A 148 7.20 6.37 -6.97
C ALA A 148 8.58 6.33 -7.63
N PHE A 149 9.38 7.37 -7.43
CA PHE A 149 10.72 7.47 -7.99
C PHE A 149 11.66 6.33 -7.55
N THR A 150 11.65 5.96 -6.27
CA THR A 150 12.48 4.85 -5.76
C THR A 150 12.04 3.50 -6.32
N THR A 151 10.74 3.23 -6.43
CA THR A 151 10.24 1.99 -7.06
C THR A 151 10.62 1.92 -8.54
N GLU A 152 10.53 3.03 -9.26
CA GLU A 152 10.93 3.13 -10.67
C GLU A 152 12.43 2.93 -10.86
N LEU A 153 13.24 3.50 -9.96
CA LEU A 153 14.69 3.37 -9.99
C LEU A 153 15.13 1.91 -9.85
N VAL A 154 14.48 1.17 -8.95
CA VAL A 154 14.81 -0.24 -8.68
C VAL A 154 14.21 -1.19 -9.71
N LEU A 155 12.97 -0.98 -10.13
CA LEU A 155 12.23 -1.96 -10.94
C LEU A 155 12.32 -1.71 -12.45
N VAL A 156 12.62 -0.48 -12.86
CA VAL A 156 12.72 -0.11 -14.29
C VAL A 156 14.16 0.27 -14.64
N TRP A 157 14.70 1.29 -13.96
CA TRP A 157 16.01 1.83 -14.32
C TRP A 157 17.15 0.86 -14.05
N LEU A 158 17.19 0.20 -12.89
CA LEU A 158 18.25 -0.75 -12.55
C LEU A 158 18.30 -1.94 -13.54
N PRO A 159 17.19 -2.65 -13.85
CA PRO A 159 17.19 -3.68 -14.89
C PRO A 159 17.62 -3.15 -16.26
N CYS A 160 17.12 -1.98 -16.66
CA CYS A 160 17.51 -1.32 -17.92
C CYS A 160 19.03 -1.02 -17.96
N LEU A 161 19.58 -0.54 -16.84
CA LEU A 161 21.01 -0.24 -16.69
C LEU A 161 21.86 -1.51 -16.73
N LEU A 162 21.43 -2.58 -16.03
CA LEU A 162 22.13 -3.86 -16.03
C LEU A 162 22.19 -4.47 -17.44
N VAL A 163 21.08 -4.45 -18.18
CA VAL A 163 21.02 -4.87 -19.58
C VAL A 163 21.95 -4.01 -20.44
N ALA A 164 21.92 -2.68 -20.26
CA ALA A 164 22.76 -1.76 -21.01
C ALA A 164 24.27 -1.96 -20.76
N VAL A 165 24.67 -2.17 -19.51
CA VAL A 165 26.05 -2.44 -19.12
C VAL A 165 26.49 -3.81 -19.64
N GLY A 166 25.68 -4.85 -19.44
CA GLY A 166 25.96 -6.20 -19.94
C GLY A 166 26.17 -6.23 -21.44
N ALA A 167 25.28 -5.59 -22.21
CA ALA A 167 25.39 -5.51 -23.66
C ALA A 167 26.64 -4.73 -24.12
N ARG A 168 27.03 -3.65 -23.43
CA ARG A 168 28.28 -2.94 -23.72
C ARG A 168 29.51 -3.79 -23.42
N THR A 169 29.51 -4.53 -22.31
CA THR A 169 30.62 -5.41 -21.93
C THR A 169 30.80 -6.53 -22.95
N VAL A 170 29.74 -7.21 -23.35
CA VAL A 170 29.79 -8.27 -24.38
C VAL A 170 30.37 -7.74 -25.69
N ARG A 171 29.94 -6.55 -26.13
CA ARG A 171 30.47 -5.94 -27.36
C ARG A 171 31.94 -5.54 -27.26
N ARG A 172 32.38 -5.02 -26.11
CA ARG A 172 33.80 -4.74 -25.87
C ARG A 172 34.64 -6.01 -25.91
N LEU A 173 34.17 -7.09 -25.29
CA LEU A 173 34.87 -8.38 -25.33
C LEU A 173 34.92 -8.98 -26.74
N GLN A 174 33.84 -8.84 -27.52
CA GLN A 174 33.80 -9.27 -28.92
C GLN A 174 34.70 -8.42 -29.82
N SER A 175 34.82 -7.10 -29.57
CA SER A 175 35.71 -6.25 -30.36
C SER A 175 37.19 -6.53 -30.08
N VAL A 176 37.55 -6.85 -28.83
CA VAL A 176 38.90 -7.28 -28.44
C VAL A 176 39.23 -8.63 -29.07
N ARG A 177 38.36 -9.64 -28.94
CA ARG A 177 38.52 -10.95 -29.59
C ARG A 177 38.54 -10.86 -31.12
N GLY A 178 37.77 -9.95 -31.72
CA GLY A 178 37.78 -9.68 -33.15
C GLY A 178 39.07 -9.03 -33.64
N ARG A 179 39.75 -8.25 -32.77
CA ARG A 179 41.07 -7.65 -33.05
C ARG A 179 42.19 -8.70 -32.98
N GLU A 180 42.10 -9.64 -32.04
CA GLU A 180 43.00 -10.80 -31.97
C GLU A 180 42.78 -11.78 -33.14
N ARG A 181 41.52 -12.05 -33.51
CA ARG A 181 41.18 -12.92 -34.65
C ARG A 181 41.51 -12.29 -36.01
N ARG A 182 41.47 -10.95 -36.14
CA ARG A 182 42.01 -10.26 -37.34
C ARG A 182 43.54 -10.30 -37.45
N ARG A 183 44.27 -10.65 -36.39
CA ARG A 183 45.69 -11.02 -36.45
C ARG A 183 45.91 -12.50 -36.81
N GLY A 184 44.85 -13.31 -36.87
CA GLY A 184 44.91 -14.74 -37.24
C GLY A 184 43.79 -15.13 -38.22
N THR A 185 44.06 -14.92 -39.51
CA THR A 185 43.32 -15.46 -40.68
C THR A 185 41.82 -15.14 -40.85
N ALA A 186 41.48 -14.71 -42.06
CA ALA A 186 40.13 -14.41 -42.51
C ALA A 186 39.33 -15.68 -42.84
N ARG A 187 38.23 -15.93 -42.12
CA ARG A 187 36.94 -16.50 -42.58
C ARG A 187 36.02 -16.68 -41.37
N ASP A 188 34.88 -15.99 -41.32
CA ASP A 188 33.63 -16.56 -41.83
C ASP A 188 32.43 -15.65 -41.52
N ARG A 189 31.54 -15.53 -42.52
CA ARG A 189 30.27 -14.81 -42.44
C ARG A 189 29.19 -15.75 -41.91
N ALA A 190 29.10 -15.94 -40.59
CA ALA A 190 28.01 -16.67 -39.95
C ALA A 190 27.66 -16.15 -38.52
N GLY A 191 28.02 -14.91 -38.19
CA GLY A 191 27.98 -14.41 -36.81
C GLY A 191 26.70 -13.70 -36.36
N LEU A 192 25.70 -13.48 -37.23
CA LEU A 192 24.55 -12.63 -36.86
C LEU A 192 23.46 -13.36 -36.07
N LEU A 193 23.30 -14.68 -36.26
CA LEU A 193 22.28 -15.47 -35.55
C LEU A 193 22.79 -16.06 -34.21
N ALA A 194 24.11 -16.13 -34.01
CA ALA A 194 24.72 -16.63 -32.77
C ALA A 194 24.82 -15.57 -31.65
N SER A 195 24.52 -14.30 -31.93
CA SER A 195 24.75 -13.17 -31.02
C SER A 195 23.53 -12.71 -30.22
N ILE A 196 22.35 -13.30 -30.45
CA ILE A 196 21.10 -12.89 -29.79
C ILE A 196 20.76 -13.79 -28.59
N TRP A 197 21.10 -15.08 -28.67
CA TRP A 197 20.75 -16.07 -27.65
C TRP A 197 21.42 -15.87 -26.27
N PRO A 198 22.70 -15.44 -26.15
CA PRO A 198 23.30 -15.20 -24.83
C PRO A 198 22.71 -13.96 -24.14
N ALA A 199 22.34 -12.93 -24.90
CA ALA A 199 21.74 -11.71 -24.36
C ALA A 199 20.29 -11.94 -23.90
N LEU A 200 19.53 -12.77 -24.63
CA LEU A 200 18.20 -13.21 -24.20
C LEU A 200 18.28 -14.11 -22.96
N LEU A 201 19.23 -15.06 -22.93
CA LEU A 201 19.43 -15.96 -21.78
C LEU A 201 19.87 -15.22 -20.51
N ILE A 202 20.72 -14.19 -20.62
CA ILE A 202 21.11 -13.34 -19.49
C ILE A 202 19.93 -12.46 -19.04
N ALA A 203 19.10 -11.97 -19.95
CA ALA A 203 17.89 -11.22 -19.61
C ALA A 203 16.83 -12.09 -18.90
N THR A 204 16.66 -13.36 -19.30
CA THR A 204 15.80 -14.32 -18.59
C THR A 204 16.42 -14.86 -17.30
N ALA A 205 17.75 -15.01 -17.22
CA ALA A 205 18.42 -15.46 -16.00
C ALA A 205 18.44 -14.38 -14.91
N LEU A 206 18.48 -13.09 -15.28
CA LEU A 206 18.34 -11.98 -14.33
C LEU A 206 16.90 -11.78 -13.86
N ALA A 207 15.89 -12.19 -14.64
CA ALA A 207 14.51 -12.28 -14.18
C ALA A 207 14.30 -13.44 -13.17
N GLY A 208 15.18 -14.45 -13.17
CA GLY A 208 15.17 -15.57 -12.21
C GLY A 208 16.09 -15.39 -10.98
N ALA A 209 16.99 -14.41 -10.98
CA ALA A 209 18.04 -14.26 -9.97
C ALA A 209 17.80 -13.12 -8.96
N SER A 210 16.54 -12.81 -8.64
CA SER A 210 16.20 -11.90 -7.51
C SER A 210 16.09 -12.62 -6.16
N ILE A 211 16.59 -13.86 -6.05
CA ILE A 211 16.75 -14.58 -4.78
C ILE A 211 18.26 -14.71 -4.52
N PHE A 212 18.86 -13.68 -3.92
CA PHE A 212 20.18 -13.59 -3.27
C PHE A 212 20.91 -12.29 -3.65
N VAL A 213 20.63 -11.22 -2.90
CA VAL A 213 21.68 -10.27 -2.49
C VAL A 213 21.39 -9.91 -1.05
N GLY A 214 22.07 -10.60 -0.14
CA GLY A 214 22.19 -10.18 1.25
C GLY A 214 23.28 -9.12 1.38
N GLY A 215 23.08 -8.22 2.35
CA GLY A 215 24.14 -7.47 3.01
C GLY A 215 24.70 -6.27 2.26
N VAL A 216 24.06 -5.11 2.42
CA VAL A 216 24.78 -3.83 2.57
C VAL A 216 24.12 -3.07 3.72
N GLU A 217 24.81 -3.03 4.85
CA GLU A 217 24.54 -2.15 5.99
C GLU A 217 24.96 -0.71 5.69
N GLY A 218 24.26 0.25 6.32
CA GLY A 218 24.60 1.68 6.39
C GLY A 218 23.90 2.50 5.30
N ILE A 219 23.18 3.60 5.59
CA ILE A 219 23.45 4.66 6.56
C ILE A 219 22.10 5.24 7.01
N GLY A 220 21.83 5.19 8.31
CA GLY A 220 20.82 6.00 8.99
C GLY A 220 21.31 6.21 10.43
N GLY A 221 21.86 7.39 10.71
CA GLY A 221 22.36 7.74 12.04
C GLY A 221 21.24 7.81 13.08
N PRO A 222 21.53 7.57 14.36
CA PRO A 222 20.54 7.61 15.41
C PRO A 222 20.30 9.08 15.80
N ASN A 223 19.32 9.73 15.17
CA ASN A 223 18.69 10.89 15.80
C ASN A 223 17.48 10.39 16.58
N GLY A 224 17.77 9.63 17.64
CA GLY A 224 16.82 9.42 18.73
C GLY A 224 16.73 10.72 19.52
N HIS A 225 15.82 11.61 19.10
CA HIS A 225 15.34 12.64 20.01
C HIS A 225 14.47 11.93 21.04
N VAL A 226 15.07 11.59 22.18
CA VAL A 226 14.36 11.18 23.39
C VAL A 226 13.54 12.38 23.83
N HIS A 227 12.26 12.36 23.51
CA HIS A 227 11.32 13.27 24.16
C HIS A 227 11.19 12.83 25.62
N PRO A 228 11.21 13.78 26.59
CA PRO A 228 11.06 13.41 27.99
C PRO A 228 9.74 12.67 28.20
N SER A 229 9.78 11.57 28.95
CA SER A 229 8.59 10.86 29.41
C SER A 229 7.64 11.84 30.09
N LEU A 230 6.34 11.73 29.78
CA LEU A 230 5.31 12.59 30.37
C LEU A 230 5.42 12.61 31.89
N THR A 231 5.21 13.79 32.47
CA THR A 231 4.94 13.87 33.90
C THR A 231 3.62 13.13 34.21
N PRO A 232 3.44 12.57 35.42
CA PRO A 232 2.20 11.92 35.80
C PRO A 232 0.94 12.77 35.54
N ASP A 233 1.07 14.09 35.69
CA ASP A 233 -0.02 15.05 35.45
C ASP A 233 -0.39 15.16 33.96
N GLU A 234 0.60 15.08 33.06
CA GLU A 234 0.36 15.13 31.61
C GLU A 234 -0.25 13.83 31.06
N ASP A 235 0.17 12.66 31.57
CA ASP A 235 -0.45 11.37 31.26
C ASP A 235 -1.91 11.33 31.73
N GLN A 236 -2.17 11.81 32.96
CA GLN A 236 -3.53 11.92 33.47
C GLN A 236 -4.40 12.88 32.65
N ALA A 237 -3.85 14.05 32.25
CA ALA A 237 -4.56 15.00 31.39
C ALA A 237 -4.92 14.40 30.03
N MET A 238 -3.99 13.64 29.41
CA MET A 238 -4.24 12.97 28.14
C MET A 238 -5.35 11.92 28.25
N ARG A 239 -5.30 11.06 29.28
CA ARG A 239 -6.36 10.07 29.53
C ARG A 239 -7.71 10.74 29.74
N THR A 240 -7.74 11.82 30.50
CA THR A 240 -8.97 12.58 30.76
C THR A 240 -9.53 13.17 29.46
N GLY A 241 -8.69 13.77 28.62
CA GLY A 241 -9.10 14.31 27.31
C GLY A 241 -9.59 13.23 26.34
N ALA A 242 -8.97 12.05 26.34
CA ALA A 242 -9.42 10.91 25.54
C ALA A 242 -10.80 10.40 26.00
N ILE A 243 -11.03 10.30 27.31
CA ILE A 243 -12.33 9.95 27.90
C ILE A 243 -13.39 10.97 27.48
N GLU A 244 -13.15 12.26 27.67
CA GLU A 244 -14.10 13.32 27.31
C GLU A 244 -14.42 13.29 25.80
N SER A 245 -13.42 13.03 24.96
CA SER A 245 -13.59 12.88 23.52
C SER A 245 -14.53 11.72 23.17
N LEU A 246 -14.34 10.54 23.76
CA LEU A 246 -15.19 9.39 23.51
C LEU A 246 -16.58 9.51 24.13
N GLU A 247 -16.72 10.14 25.30
CA GLU A 247 -18.02 10.41 25.91
C GLU A 247 -18.88 11.34 25.04
N ARG A 248 -18.28 12.34 24.38
CA ARG A 248 -18.98 13.18 23.39
C ARG A 248 -19.47 12.36 22.20
N GLN A 249 -18.66 11.40 21.72
CA GLN A 249 -19.08 10.49 20.66
C GLN A 249 -20.22 9.57 21.14
N ALA A 250 -20.13 8.99 22.33
CA ALA A 250 -21.18 8.16 22.91
C ALA A 250 -22.50 8.94 23.07
N ALA A 251 -22.44 10.20 23.51
CA ALA A 251 -23.61 11.07 23.59
C ALA A 251 -24.24 11.35 22.21
N LYS A 252 -23.42 11.55 21.16
CA LYS A 252 -23.90 11.65 19.77
C LYS A 252 -24.59 10.36 19.34
N LEU A 253 -23.99 9.20 19.61
CA LEU A 253 -24.54 7.90 19.23
C LEU A 253 -25.87 7.61 19.92
N ALA A 254 -26.00 7.90 21.21
CA ALA A 254 -27.25 7.74 21.96
C ALA A 254 -28.40 8.60 21.41
N ALA A 255 -28.07 9.75 20.80
CA ALA A 255 -29.04 10.65 20.19
C ALA A 255 -29.31 10.35 18.71
N LEU A 256 -28.56 9.43 18.08
CA LEU A 256 -28.63 9.16 16.65
C LEU A 256 -29.84 8.25 16.34
N PRO A 257 -30.86 8.72 15.60
CA PRO A 257 -31.96 7.88 15.17
C PRO A 257 -31.47 6.91 14.07
N GLY A 258 -31.75 5.63 14.21
CA GLY A 258 -31.29 4.63 13.25
C GLY A 258 -32.26 3.48 13.06
N ALA A 259 -32.43 3.05 11.81
CA ALA A 259 -33.09 1.78 11.53
C ALA A 259 -32.12 0.63 11.86
N SER A 260 -32.60 -0.35 12.62
CA SER A 260 -31.90 -1.63 12.82
C SER A 260 -32.27 -2.57 11.68
N CYS A 261 -31.28 -3.19 11.04
CA CYS A 261 -31.47 -4.20 10.00
C CYS A 261 -30.78 -5.52 10.39
N PRO A 262 -31.36 -6.36 11.26
CA PRO A 262 -30.72 -7.59 11.71
C PRO A 262 -30.32 -8.54 10.57
N GLN A 263 -31.09 -8.55 9.47
CA GLN A 263 -30.83 -9.39 8.30
C GLN A 263 -29.46 -9.12 7.66
N ASP A 264 -29.01 -7.87 7.67
CA ASP A 264 -27.69 -7.46 7.15
C ASP A 264 -26.52 -7.97 8.00
N PHE A 265 -26.80 -8.37 9.25
CA PHE A 265 -25.82 -8.88 10.22
C PHE A 265 -25.95 -10.38 10.47
N SER A 266 -26.76 -11.10 9.68
CA SER A 266 -26.99 -12.55 9.81
C SER A 266 -25.69 -13.38 9.80
N ALA A 267 -24.67 -12.94 9.05
CA ALA A 267 -23.36 -13.61 9.03
C ALA A 267 -22.60 -13.54 10.38
N LEU A 268 -22.95 -12.59 11.25
CA LEU A 268 -22.45 -12.48 12.61
C LEU A 268 -23.36 -13.20 13.62
N GLU A 269 -24.59 -13.54 13.26
CA GLU A 269 -25.53 -14.29 14.11
C GLU A 269 -25.14 -15.76 14.14
N THR A 270 -24.53 -16.14 15.26
CA THR A 270 -23.96 -17.47 15.47
C THR A 270 -24.20 -17.88 16.92
N ASP A 271 -24.20 -19.19 17.19
CA ASP A 271 -24.46 -19.75 18.52
C ASP A 271 -23.29 -19.53 19.51
N HIS A 272 -22.18 -18.94 19.03
CA HIS A 272 -20.98 -18.70 19.83
C HIS A 272 -20.84 -17.23 20.28
N THR A 273 -20.01 -17.02 21.29
CA THR A 273 -19.62 -15.69 21.80
C THR A 273 -19.10 -14.80 20.69
N LEU A 274 -19.66 -13.59 20.51
CA LEU A 274 -19.12 -12.62 19.56
C LEU A 274 -17.77 -12.11 20.07
N ARG A 275 -16.67 -12.41 19.38
CA ARG A 275 -15.32 -11.98 19.78
C ARG A 275 -14.84 -10.82 18.93
N ILE A 276 -14.41 -9.75 19.59
CA ILE A 276 -14.02 -8.48 19.00
C ILE A 276 -12.62 -8.11 19.52
N GLY A 277 -11.63 -8.11 18.65
CA GLY A 277 -10.28 -7.63 18.97
C GLY A 277 -10.10 -6.18 18.53
N MET A 278 -9.65 -5.30 19.41
CA MET A 278 -9.34 -3.90 19.10
C MET A 278 -7.87 -3.63 19.40
N PHE A 279 -7.12 -3.19 18.39
CA PHE A 279 -5.68 -3.06 18.46
C PHE A 279 -5.25 -1.62 18.30
N TYR A 280 -4.43 -1.16 19.24
CA TYR A 280 -3.84 0.17 19.27
C TYR A 280 -2.35 0.04 18.92
N GLY A 281 -2.02 0.33 17.66
CA GLY A 281 -0.67 0.21 17.07
C GLY A 281 -0.11 1.57 16.66
N TYR A 282 -0.22 2.55 17.54
CA TYR A 282 0.48 3.82 17.44
C TYR A 282 1.66 3.79 18.41
N ASP A 283 2.87 3.99 17.89
CA ASP A 283 4.09 4.10 18.70
C ASP A 283 4.05 5.37 19.58
N GLU A 284 4.95 5.49 20.56
CA GLU A 284 5.16 6.76 21.27
C GLU A 284 5.47 7.88 20.25
N HIS A 285 4.61 8.90 20.20
CA HIS A 285 4.82 10.09 19.40
C HIS A 285 5.17 11.24 20.34
N GLU A 286 6.34 11.86 20.18
CA GLU A 286 6.82 12.94 21.06
C GLU A 286 6.84 12.55 22.57
N GLY A 287 7.11 11.28 22.90
CA GLY A 287 7.11 10.76 24.28
C GLY A 287 5.72 10.50 24.87
N ARG A 288 4.68 10.42 24.02
CA ARG A 288 3.28 10.22 24.40
C ARG A 288 2.74 8.87 23.93
N ASP A 289 2.27 8.04 24.87
CA ASP A 289 1.59 6.76 24.60
C ASP A 289 0.08 6.98 24.39
N HIS A 290 -0.27 7.44 23.19
CA HIS A 290 -1.66 7.64 22.78
C HIS A 290 -2.47 6.33 22.74
N GLY A 291 -1.80 5.20 22.47
CA GLY A 291 -2.45 3.88 22.38
C GLY A 291 -3.06 3.46 23.72
N ARG A 292 -2.29 3.58 24.81
CA ARG A 292 -2.77 3.26 26.16
C ARG A 292 -3.85 4.22 26.64
N ALA A 293 -3.69 5.52 26.41
CA ALA A 293 -4.69 6.51 26.80
C ALA A 293 -6.03 6.26 26.09
N ASN A 294 -6.01 5.93 24.80
CA ASN A 294 -7.22 5.65 24.02
C ASN A 294 -7.86 4.31 24.42
N ALA A 295 -7.08 3.24 24.60
CA ALA A 295 -7.62 1.96 25.08
C ALA A 295 -8.24 2.09 26.48
N HIS A 296 -7.63 2.88 27.36
CA HIS A 296 -8.20 3.21 28.67
C HIS A 296 -9.52 3.97 28.52
N ALA A 297 -9.59 4.95 27.63
CA ALA A 297 -10.81 5.70 27.37
C ALA A 297 -11.94 4.83 26.78
N MET A 298 -11.61 3.93 25.85
CA MET A 298 -12.56 2.96 25.30
C MET A 298 -13.09 2.02 26.39
N ALA A 299 -12.21 1.46 27.23
CA ALA A 299 -12.62 0.64 28.37
C ALA A 299 -13.55 1.41 29.33
N HIS A 300 -13.23 2.67 29.62
CA HIS A 300 -14.07 3.54 30.46
C HIS A 300 -15.48 3.70 29.88
N VAL A 301 -15.60 4.05 28.59
CA VAL A 301 -16.90 4.20 27.94
C VAL A 301 -17.68 2.87 27.89
N LEU A 302 -17.03 1.76 27.54
CA LEU A 302 -17.70 0.46 27.48
C LEU A 302 -18.18 -0.03 28.85
N THR A 303 -17.47 0.29 29.92
CA THR A 303 -17.86 -0.08 31.30
C THR A 303 -18.82 0.91 31.95
N SER A 304 -19.07 2.05 31.33
CA SER A 304 -19.97 3.08 31.86
C SER A 304 -21.42 2.62 31.86
N GLU A 305 -22.23 3.24 32.73
CA GLU A 305 -23.68 3.00 32.75
C GLU A 305 -24.31 3.37 31.41
N CYS A 306 -25.22 2.51 30.95
CA CYS A 306 -25.88 2.70 29.67
C CYS A 306 -26.75 3.97 29.65
N ARG A 307 -26.50 4.82 28.66
CA ARG A 307 -27.31 6.01 28.37
C ARG A 307 -28.24 5.68 27.20
N GLY A 308 -29.54 5.56 27.48
CA GLY A 308 -30.52 5.17 26.47
C GLY A 308 -30.29 3.74 25.99
N ASP A 309 -30.45 3.51 24.69
CA ASP A 309 -30.39 2.18 24.05
C ASP A 309 -29.00 1.84 23.45
N LEU A 310 -27.94 2.50 23.92
CA LEU A 310 -26.57 2.20 23.47
C LEU A 310 -26.20 0.73 23.72
N ALA A 311 -25.56 0.10 22.74
CA ALA A 311 -25.01 -1.23 22.87
C ALA A 311 -23.54 -1.24 23.37
N THR A 312 -22.82 -0.13 23.25
CA THR A 312 -21.42 0.04 23.71
C THR A 312 -21.30 0.57 25.14
N CYS A 313 -21.99 -0.06 26.10
CA CYS A 313 -21.98 0.30 27.52
C CYS A 313 -22.28 -0.93 28.40
N GLY A 314 -22.13 -0.80 29.72
CA GLY A 314 -22.47 -1.86 30.67
C GLY A 314 -21.58 -3.12 30.60
N PHE A 315 -20.42 -3.05 29.96
CA PHE A 315 -19.45 -4.14 29.95
C PHE A 315 -18.78 -4.27 31.33
N SER A 316 -18.43 -5.50 31.69
CA SER A 316 -17.62 -5.80 32.87
C SER A 316 -16.21 -6.18 32.46
N ILE A 317 -15.21 -5.71 33.22
CA ILE A 317 -13.82 -6.13 33.04
C ILE A 317 -13.70 -7.58 33.52
N VAL A 318 -13.34 -8.48 32.61
CA VAL A 318 -13.12 -9.91 32.88
C VAL A 318 -11.70 -10.12 33.39
N SER A 319 -10.73 -9.52 32.70
CA SER A 319 -9.32 -9.57 33.06
C SER A 319 -8.60 -8.32 32.58
N ARG A 320 -7.44 -8.03 33.19
CA ARG A 320 -6.57 -6.90 32.83
C ARG A 320 -5.13 -7.33 33.01
N SER A 321 -4.36 -7.26 31.92
CA SER A 321 -2.91 -7.43 31.90
C SER A 321 -2.23 -6.09 31.54
N LYS A 322 -0.90 -6.10 31.37
CA LYS A 322 -0.17 -4.89 30.92
C LYS A 322 -0.56 -4.44 29.51
N SER A 323 -0.86 -5.39 28.62
CA SER A 323 -1.05 -5.15 27.19
C SER A 323 -2.47 -5.47 26.70
N VAL A 324 -3.32 -6.05 27.55
CA VAL A 324 -4.68 -6.47 27.19
C VAL A 324 -5.69 -6.13 28.28
N VAL A 325 -6.83 -5.56 27.89
CA VAL A 325 -8.02 -5.43 28.73
C VAL A 325 -9.14 -6.23 28.11
N GLU A 326 -9.64 -7.23 28.83
CA GLU A 326 -10.74 -8.08 28.36
C GLU A 326 -12.06 -7.62 29.01
N LEU A 327 -13.05 -7.34 28.16
CA LEU A 327 -14.37 -6.85 28.54
C LEU A 327 -15.42 -7.82 28.05
N ALA A 328 -16.46 -8.06 28.85
CA ALA A 328 -17.60 -8.87 28.44
C ALA A 328 -18.93 -8.24 28.82
N SER A 329 -19.92 -8.43 27.96
CA SER A 329 -21.32 -8.09 28.22
C SER A 329 -22.25 -9.12 27.59
N THR A 330 -23.54 -9.04 27.91
CA THR A 330 -24.58 -9.83 27.25
C THR A 330 -25.54 -8.88 26.54
N ILE A 331 -25.52 -8.91 25.21
CA ILE A 331 -26.34 -8.03 24.35
C ILE A 331 -27.31 -8.92 23.58
N GLY A 332 -28.61 -8.66 23.73
CA GLY A 332 -29.66 -9.46 23.06
C GLY A 332 -29.61 -10.95 23.40
N GLY A 333 -29.21 -11.32 24.62
CA GLY A 333 -29.08 -12.71 25.07
C GLY A 333 -27.81 -13.43 24.61
N ARG A 334 -26.93 -12.75 23.87
CA ARG A 334 -25.65 -13.30 23.40
C ARG A 334 -24.47 -12.67 24.13
N ARG A 335 -23.50 -13.50 24.49
CA ARG A 335 -22.24 -13.04 25.08
C ARG A 335 -21.40 -12.33 24.02
N VAL A 336 -20.91 -11.14 24.35
CA VAL A 336 -20.01 -10.32 23.54
C VAL A 336 -18.74 -10.09 24.35
N GLU A 337 -17.59 -10.37 23.74
CA GLU A 337 -16.26 -10.16 24.31
C GLU A 337 -15.49 -9.14 23.47
N VAL A 338 -14.97 -8.11 24.13
CA VAL A 338 -14.15 -7.05 23.53
C VAL A 338 -12.79 -7.07 24.21
N ASN A 339 -11.75 -7.35 23.43
CA ASN A 339 -10.37 -7.38 23.89
C ASN A 339 -9.63 -6.16 23.35
N LEU A 340 -9.14 -5.30 24.23
CA LEU A 340 -8.38 -4.09 23.88
C LEU A 340 -6.89 -4.37 24.03
N PHE A 341 -6.15 -4.37 22.93
CA PHE A 341 -4.72 -4.67 22.87
C PHE A 341 -3.89 -3.41 22.64
N THR A 342 -2.93 -3.14 23.52
CA THR A 342 -2.05 -1.95 23.45
C THR A 342 -0.59 -2.36 23.31
N SER A 343 0.11 -1.86 22.29
CA SER A 343 1.56 -2.01 22.18
C SER A 343 2.26 -1.03 23.12
N SER A 344 2.72 -1.47 24.29
CA SER A 344 3.69 -0.69 25.06
C SER A 344 5.10 -1.16 24.74
N ALA A 345 5.87 -0.32 24.07
CA ALA A 345 7.28 -0.22 24.38
C ALA A 345 7.37 0.75 25.57
N ALA A 346 7.13 0.29 26.80
CA ALA A 346 7.36 1.15 27.95
C ALA A 346 8.88 1.24 28.19
N ALA A 347 9.52 2.23 27.57
CA ALA A 347 10.80 2.75 28.03
C ALA A 347 10.56 3.50 29.35
N GLY A 348 10.40 2.75 30.44
CA GLY A 348 10.00 3.36 31.71
C GLY A 348 10.00 2.39 32.88
N GLU A 349 11.04 1.56 32.99
CA GLU A 349 11.45 0.88 34.24
C GLU A 349 12.78 0.11 34.09
N ALA A 350 13.21 -0.20 32.87
CA ALA A 350 14.48 -0.89 32.60
C ALA A 350 15.75 0.01 32.72
N GLU A 351 15.60 1.33 32.68
CA GLU A 351 16.76 2.25 32.70
C GLU A 351 17.25 2.60 34.12
N ALA A 352 16.49 2.24 35.17
CA ALA A 352 16.98 2.31 36.54
C ALA A 352 18.07 1.24 36.84
N VAL A 353 18.27 0.27 35.94
CA VAL A 353 19.18 -0.87 36.14
C VAL A 353 20.23 -1.03 35.03
N GLY A 354 20.31 -0.11 34.06
CA GLY A 354 21.41 -0.07 33.09
C GLY A 354 21.54 -1.29 32.18
N LEU A 355 20.41 -1.93 31.82
CA LEU A 355 20.37 -3.00 30.82
C LEU A 355 19.79 -2.47 29.49
N PRO A 356 20.27 -2.95 28.33
CA PRO A 356 19.75 -2.52 27.04
C PRO A 356 18.30 -3.00 26.86
N SER A 357 17.34 -2.08 26.88
CA SER A 357 15.95 -2.36 26.53
C SER A 357 15.83 -2.49 25.01
N SER A 358 16.03 -3.70 24.50
CA SER A 358 15.79 -4.03 23.09
C SER A 358 15.15 -5.42 22.99
N GLY A 359 13.83 -5.46 23.18
CA GLY A 359 13.01 -6.64 22.97
C GLY A 359 11.52 -6.30 23.03
N PRO A 360 10.65 -6.96 22.23
CA PRO A 360 9.21 -6.74 22.31
C PRO A 360 8.70 -7.11 23.71
N GLU A 361 7.91 -6.22 24.33
CA GLU A 361 7.30 -6.50 25.64
C GLU A 361 6.22 -7.58 25.44
N LEU A 362 6.44 -8.73 26.07
CA LEU A 362 5.56 -9.88 25.99
C LEU A 362 4.45 -9.77 27.04
N ASP A 363 3.23 -10.15 26.69
CA ASP A 363 2.14 -10.25 27.66
C ASP A 363 2.41 -11.38 28.70
N SER A 364 1.48 -11.58 29.64
CA SER A 364 1.59 -12.65 30.64
C SER A 364 1.66 -14.07 30.05
N SER A 365 1.34 -14.21 28.76
CA SER A 365 1.37 -15.45 27.99
C SER A 365 2.65 -15.59 27.16
N GLY A 366 3.51 -14.57 27.11
CA GLY A 366 4.72 -14.57 26.31
C GLY A 366 4.55 -14.10 24.86
N ASP A 367 3.40 -13.49 24.51
CA ASP A 367 3.07 -13.06 23.14
C ASP A 367 3.23 -11.53 22.98
N SER A 368 3.73 -11.09 21.83
CA SER A 368 3.73 -9.68 21.40
C SER A 368 2.34 -9.26 20.90
N VAL A 369 2.05 -7.95 20.90
CA VAL A 369 0.80 -7.42 20.34
C VAL A 369 0.63 -7.75 18.85
N GLN A 370 1.74 -7.86 18.12
CA GLN A 370 1.75 -8.30 16.72
C GLN A 370 1.32 -9.76 16.56
N GLU A 371 1.77 -10.65 17.45
CA GLU A 371 1.35 -12.06 17.44
C GLU A 371 -0.11 -12.22 17.82
N HIS A 372 -0.59 -11.45 18.80
CA HIS A 372 -2.01 -11.36 19.13
C HIS A 372 -2.82 -10.88 17.93
N PHE A 373 -2.34 -9.85 17.21
CA PHE A 373 -3.03 -9.37 16.01
C PHE A 373 -3.20 -10.47 14.96
N HIS A 374 -2.13 -11.21 14.65
CA HIS A 374 -2.22 -12.33 13.70
C HIS A 374 -3.18 -13.44 14.16
N ARG A 375 -3.20 -13.74 15.47
CA ARG A 375 -4.10 -14.74 16.06
C ARG A 375 -5.57 -14.30 16.00
N GLU A 376 -5.84 -13.05 16.36
CA GLU A 376 -7.19 -12.48 16.35
C GLU A 376 -7.77 -12.39 14.93
N LEU A 377 -6.94 -12.18 13.90
CA LEU A 377 -7.37 -12.28 12.50
C LEU A 377 -7.88 -13.68 12.10
N ILE A 378 -7.52 -14.73 12.86
CA ILE A 378 -7.91 -16.11 12.61
C ILE A 378 -9.10 -16.51 13.49
N ASP A 379 -9.13 -16.08 14.75
CA ASP A 379 -10.04 -16.61 15.77
C ASP A 379 -11.22 -15.69 16.12
N SER A 380 -11.10 -14.37 15.89
CA SER A 380 -12.16 -13.40 16.17
C SER A 380 -13.15 -13.22 15.03
N ASP A 381 -14.36 -12.78 15.37
CA ASP A 381 -15.40 -12.47 14.41
C ASP A 381 -15.20 -11.07 13.81
N ILE A 382 -14.64 -10.14 14.62
CA ILE A 382 -14.38 -8.74 14.26
C ILE A 382 -13.00 -8.35 14.78
N VAL A 383 -12.20 -7.67 13.95
CA VAL A 383 -10.94 -7.06 14.36
C VAL A 383 -10.90 -5.61 13.93
N PHE A 384 -10.60 -4.70 14.87
CA PHE A 384 -10.35 -3.28 14.60
C PHE A 384 -8.90 -2.95 14.88
N TYR A 385 -8.30 -2.16 14.01
CA TYR A 385 -6.93 -1.67 14.09
C TYR A 385 -6.94 -0.14 14.01
N MET A 386 -6.41 0.50 15.04
CA MET A 386 -6.15 1.93 15.12
C MET A 386 -4.64 2.11 15.21
N GLY A 387 -4.02 2.64 14.16
CA GLY A 387 -2.56 2.73 14.11
C GLY A 387 -2.02 3.31 12.80
N HIS A 388 -0.76 3.04 12.52
CA HIS A 388 -0.12 3.50 11.29
C HIS A 388 -0.37 2.54 10.11
N SER A 389 -0.72 3.10 8.94
CA SER A 389 -0.76 2.31 7.69
C SER A 389 0.62 2.09 7.06
N ARG A 390 1.66 2.83 7.48
CA ARG A 390 3.06 2.78 6.99
C ARG A 390 3.18 2.56 5.47
N LEU A 391 2.42 3.34 4.69
CA LEU A 391 2.37 3.28 3.22
C LEU A 391 2.02 1.90 2.64
N GLY A 392 1.35 1.04 3.42
CA GLY A 392 1.00 -0.34 3.07
C GLY A 392 2.10 -1.37 3.30
N GLY A 393 3.27 -0.95 3.78
CA GLY A 393 4.41 -1.83 4.00
C GLY A 393 4.31 -2.69 5.27
N SER A 394 3.68 -2.18 6.33
CA SER A 394 3.56 -2.85 7.64
C SER A 394 2.32 -2.33 8.40
N ILE A 395 1.90 -3.07 9.42
CA ILE A 395 0.90 -2.68 10.42
C ILE A 395 1.68 -2.37 11.70
N GLY A 396 1.51 -1.17 12.25
CA GLY A 396 2.39 -0.52 13.23
C GLY A 396 2.47 -1.13 14.63
N PHE A 397 2.88 -2.39 14.76
CA PHE A 397 3.21 -3.02 16.05
C PHE A 397 4.71 -3.14 16.32
N GLU A 398 5.55 -2.74 15.34
CA GLU A 398 7.00 -2.85 15.38
C GLU A 398 7.62 -1.45 15.61
N GLU A 399 8.46 -1.28 16.63
CA GLU A 399 9.20 -0.04 16.91
C GLU A 399 10.00 0.41 15.67
N GLN A 400 9.62 1.55 15.05
CA GLN A 400 10.26 2.31 13.93
C GLN A 400 10.97 1.57 12.79
N SER A 401 10.92 0.24 12.72
CA SER A 401 11.83 -0.60 11.94
C SER A 401 11.14 -1.43 10.87
N GLY A 402 9.81 -1.31 10.74
CA GLY A 402 8.99 -2.15 9.85
C GLY A 402 9.14 -1.90 8.35
N VAL A 403 9.92 -0.90 7.94
CA VAL A 403 10.44 -0.79 6.56
C VAL A 403 11.93 -0.47 6.68
N ARG A 404 12.73 -1.48 7.02
CA ARG A 404 14.19 -1.33 7.10
C ARG A 404 14.83 -1.14 5.73
N THR A 405 14.15 -1.57 4.66
CA THR A 405 14.67 -1.49 3.29
C THR A 405 13.60 -1.17 2.24
N VAL A 406 14.01 -0.57 1.12
CA VAL A 406 13.15 -0.40 -0.08
C VAL A 406 12.57 -1.74 -0.55
N VAL A 407 13.29 -2.85 -0.29
CA VAL A 407 12.84 -4.22 -0.57
C VAL A 407 11.61 -4.60 0.25
N ASP A 408 11.56 -4.28 1.55
CA ASP A 408 10.42 -4.60 2.41
C ASP A 408 9.15 -3.85 1.97
N SER A 409 9.30 -2.59 1.57
CA SER A 409 8.23 -1.78 0.95
C SER A 409 7.77 -2.35 -0.38
N LEU A 410 8.71 -2.71 -1.27
CA LEU A 410 8.42 -3.20 -2.62
C LEU A 410 7.80 -4.60 -2.64
N LEU A 411 8.33 -5.51 -1.83
CA LEU A 411 7.87 -6.90 -1.75
C LEU A 411 6.75 -7.09 -0.72
N ARG A 412 6.35 -6.04 0.00
CA ARG A 412 5.37 -6.04 1.08
C ARG A 412 5.58 -7.20 2.05
N LEU A 413 6.85 -7.47 2.41
CA LEU A 413 7.21 -8.64 3.24
C LEU A 413 6.51 -8.64 4.60
N PRO A 414 6.42 -7.50 5.34
CA PRO A 414 5.73 -7.46 6.63
C PRO A 414 4.22 -7.68 6.53
N MET A 415 3.62 -7.53 5.34
CA MET A 415 2.20 -7.78 5.11
C MET A 415 1.90 -9.28 4.90
N ARG A 416 2.91 -10.11 4.58
CA ARG A 416 2.70 -11.53 4.28
C ARG A 416 2.07 -12.32 5.42
N PRO A 417 2.49 -12.18 6.70
CA PRO A 417 1.86 -12.88 7.82
C PRO A 417 0.38 -12.49 7.99
N VAL A 418 0.05 -11.21 7.82
CA VAL A 418 -1.33 -10.70 7.88
C VAL A 418 -2.20 -11.34 6.78
N LEU A 419 -1.73 -11.32 5.53
CA LEU A 419 -2.45 -11.93 4.41
C LEU A 419 -2.54 -13.46 4.55
N ALA A 420 -1.55 -14.09 5.18
CA ALA A 420 -1.61 -15.52 5.49
C ALA A 420 -2.68 -15.81 6.55
N ALA A 421 -2.74 -15.03 7.63
CA ALA A 421 -3.76 -15.15 8.67
C ALA A 421 -5.18 -15.00 8.08
N LEU A 422 -5.41 -13.98 7.25
CA LEU A 422 -6.70 -13.75 6.58
C LEU A 422 -7.14 -14.92 5.69
N ARG A 423 -6.21 -15.69 5.13
CA ARG A 423 -6.50 -16.85 4.28
C ARG A 423 -6.79 -18.13 5.07
N GLN A 424 -6.41 -18.21 6.34
CA GLN A 424 -6.51 -19.46 7.11
C GLN A 424 -7.94 -19.84 7.47
N ARG A 425 -8.72 -18.88 7.98
CA ARG A 425 -10.14 -19.10 8.36
C ARG A 425 -11.02 -18.00 7.75
N PRO A 426 -11.16 -17.96 6.42
CA PRO A 426 -11.78 -16.82 5.73
C PRO A 426 -13.26 -16.60 6.12
N SER A 427 -13.94 -17.65 6.58
CA SER A 427 -15.33 -17.58 7.05
C SER A 427 -15.48 -17.22 8.54
N ARG A 428 -14.39 -17.15 9.31
CA ARG A 428 -14.45 -16.82 10.74
C ARG A 428 -14.48 -15.32 10.94
N LEU A 429 -13.45 -14.63 10.46
CA LEU A 429 -13.38 -13.16 10.50
C LEU A 429 -14.35 -12.57 9.47
N ARG A 430 -15.35 -11.82 9.95
CA ARG A 430 -16.40 -11.21 9.11
C ARG A 430 -16.15 -9.74 8.85
N ILE A 431 -15.60 -9.03 9.82
CA ILE A 431 -15.34 -7.59 9.72
C ILE A 431 -13.89 -7.28 10.14
N LEU A 432 -13.16 -6.58 9.29
CA LEU A 432 -11.86 -5.99 9.63
C LEU A 432 -11.91 -4.49 9.44
N GLY A 433 -11.73 -3.73 10.53
CA GLY A 433 -11.66 -2.28 10.52
C GLY A 433 -10.24 -1.76 10.62
N MET A 434 -9.83 -0.93 9.67
CA MET A 434 -8.53 -0.27 9.60
C MET A 434 -8.74 1.25 9.72
N PHE A 435 -8.74 1.75 10.95
CA PHE A 435 -8.88 3.17 11.30
C PHE A 435 -7.49 3.83 11.33
N SER A 436 -6.84 3.87 10.16
CA SER A 436 -5.47 4.35 9.97
C SER A 436 -5.37 5.17 8.69
N CYS A 437 -4.42 6.10 8.55
CA CYS A 437 -4.36 7.02 7.40
C CYS A 437 -4.33 6.29 6.04
N GLU A 438 -5.17 6.71 5.09
CA GLU A 438 -5.27 6.16 3.73
C GLU A 438 -5.39 4.62 3.67
N SER A 439 -6.02 3.98 4.67
CA SER A 439 -6.02 2.52 4.78
C SER A 439 -6.71 1.83 3.59
N LYS A 440 -7.67 2.52 2.94
CA LYS A 440 -8.29 2.05 1.68
C LYS A 440 -7.26 1.91 0.56
N ARG A 441 -6.36 2.88 0.42
CA ARG A 441 -5.34 2.88 -0.65
C ARG A 441 -4.38 1.73 -0.47
N TYR A 442 -3.99 1.46 0.77
CA TYR A 442 -2.91 0.53 1.06
C TYR A 442 -3.35 -0.92 1.20
N PHE A 443 -4.51 -1.18 1.82
CA PHE A 443 -4.86 -2.53 2.25
C PHE A 443 -6.03 -3.16 1.50
N ARG A 444 -6.90 -2.36 0.86
CA ARG A 444 -8.19 -2.85 0.32
C ARG A 444 -8.03 -4.02 -0.64
N GLU A 445 -7.19 -3.86 -1.67
CA GLU A 445 -7.05 -4.90 -2.71
C GLU A 445 -6.40 -6.17 -2.16
N ASP A 446 -5.37 -6.03 -1.33
CA ASP A 446 -4.66 -7.16 -0.75
C ASP A 446 -5.54 -7.95 0.22
N PHE A 447 -6.31 -7.26 1.07
CA PHE A 447 -7.20 -7.91 2.04
C PHE A 447 -8.37 -8.60 1.34
N ARG A 448 -8.97 -7.99 0.31
CA ARG A 448 -10.02 -8.64 -0.50
C ARG A 448 -9.48 -9.83 -1.29
N GLY A 449 -8.27 -9.72 -1.81
CA GLY A 449 -7.60 -10.82 -2.50
C GLY A 449 -7.25 -11.98 -1.56
N ALA A 450 -6.96 -11.68 -0.29
CA ALA A 450 -6.70 -12.69 0.73
C ALA A 450 -7.98 -13.34 1.29
N ASN A 451 -9.02 -12.54 1.55
CA ASN A 451 -10.31 -13.01 2.03
C ASN A 451 -11.47 -12.26 1.34
N PRO A 452 -12.06 -12.82 0.27
CA PRO A 452 -13.16 -12.19 -0.46
C PRO A 452 -14.46 -12.04 0.35
N ALA A 453 -14.66 -12.85 1.39
CA ALA A 453 -15.85 -12.83 2.25
C ALA A 453 -15.75 -11.78 3.38
N LEU A 454 -14.58 -11.14 3.53
CA LEU A 454 -14.31 -10.15 4.55
C LEU A 454 -14.99 -8.82 4.22
N SER A 455 -15.74 -8.28 5.17
CA SER A 455 -16.20 -6.90 5.10
C SER A 455 -15.14 -5.97 5.69
N LEU A 456 -14.81 -4.89 4.99
CA LEU A 456 -13.72 -3.99 5.38
C LEU A 456 -14.25 -2.63 5.79
N ILE A 457 -13.82 -2.13 6.95
CA ILE A 457 -14.01 -0.73 7.36
C ILE A 457 -12.68 0.00 7.14
N VAL A 458 -12.58 0.96 6.21
CA VAL A 458 -11.31 1.63 5.86
C VAL A 458 -11.48 3.13 5.65
N THR A 459 -10.41 3.91 5.81
CA THR A 459 -10.37 5.36 5.63
C THR A 459 -9.86 5.73 4.23
N THR A 460 -10.33 6.85 3.67
CA THR A 460 -9.86 7.38 2.38
C THR A 460 -8.76 8.42 2.45
N GLY A 461 -8.53 9.01 3.62
CA GLY A 461 -7.58 10.10 3.78
C GLY A 461 -6.82 9.99 5.09
N GLU A 462 -6.16 11.08 5.46
CA GLU A 462 -5.55 11.20 6.78
C GLU A 462 -6.63 11.25 7.87
N ILE A 463 -6.33 10.63 9.00
CA ILE A 463 -7.20 10.61 10.17
C ILE A 463 -6.33 10.76 11.42
N ALA A 464 -6.69 11.69 12.30
CA ALA A 464 -5.99 11.86 13.56
C ALA A 464 -6.40 10.80 14.59
N TYR A 465 -5.59 10.62 15.65
CA TYR A 465 -5.81 9.60 16.69
C TYR A 465 -7.20 9.66 17.34
N GLY A 466 -7.63 10.86 17.76
CA GLY A 466 -8.93 11.07 18.41
C GLY A 466 -10.12 10.74 17.48
N PRO A 467 -10.18 11.32 16.26
CA PRO A 467 -11.19 10.95 15.26
C PRO A 467 -11.22 9.46 14.91
N ALA A 468 -10.06 8.81 14.76
CA ALA A 468 -9.98 7.37 14.50
C ALA A 468 -10.64 6.56 15.62
N GLU A 469 -10.43 6.98 16.87
CA GLU A 469 -11.02 6.34 18.04
C GLU A 469 -12.53 6.59 18.17
N GLN A 470 -13.00 7.80 17.85
CA GLN A 470 -14.44 8.08 17.78
C GLN A 470 -15.12 7.27 16.67
N ALA A 471 -14.47 7.10 15.53
CA ALA A 471 -14.98 6.29 14.42
C ALA A 471 -15.02 4.80 14.78
N SER A 472 -14.04 4.29 15.53
CA SER A 472 -14.01 2.88 15.97
C SER A 472 -15.13 2.58 16.97
N LEU A 473 -15.39 3.48 17.94
CA LEU A 473 -16.55 3.37 18.84
C LEU A 473 -17.87 3.41 18.06
N GLY A 474 -17.99 4.32 17.09
CA GLY A 474 -19.17 4.43 16.23
C GLY A 474 -19.42 3.19 15.38
N ALA A 475 -18.36 2.58 14.84
CA ALA A 475 -18.46 1.32 14.12
C ALA A 475 -18.89 0.17 15.04
N LEU A 476 -18.33 0.11 16.25
CA LEU A 476 -18.69 -0.90 17.24
C LEU A 476 -20.17 -0.80 17.63
N GLU A 477 -20.64 0.40 17.94
CA GLU A 477 -22.05 0.67 18.25
C GLU A 477 -22.96 0.30 17.09
N ALA A 478 -22.63 0.71 15.86
CA ALA A 478 -23.44 0.40 14.70
C ALA A 478 -23.52 -1.11 14.42
N ILE A 479 -22.46 -1.87 14.71
CA ILE A 479 -22.47 -3.33 14.55
C ILE A 479 -23.30 -4.00 15.66
N LEU A 480 -23.09 -3.61 16.93
CA LEU A 480 -23.78 -4.24 18.07
C LEU A 480 -25.28 -3.90 18.09
N SER A 481 -25.66 -2.68 17.70
CA SER A 481 -27.06 -2.24 17.51
C SER A 481 -27.68 -2.73 16.19
N LYS A 482 -26.88 -3.35 15.31
CA LYS A 482 -27.27 -3.80 13.96
C LYS A 482 -27.83 -2.66 13.09
N SER A 483 -27.26 -1.46 13.23
CA SER A 483 -27.60 -0.28 12.44
C SER A 483 -27.20 -0.46 10.97
N CYS A 484 -28.02 0.05 10.05
CA CYS A 484 -27.79 -0.12 8.60
C CYS A 484 -27.88 1.20 7.83
N GLY A 485 -27.40 1.17 6.58
CA GLY A 485 -27.47 2.30 5.66
C GLY A 485 -26.88 3.58 6.22
N ARG A 486 -27.70 4.64 6.27
CA ARG A 486 -27.29 5.97 6.73
C ARG A 486 -26.90 5.99 8.20
N ALA A 487 -27.61 5.27 9.06
CA ALA A 487 -27.34 5.23 10.50
C ALA A 487 -25.96 4.63 10.80
N PHE A 488 -25.58 3.57 10.08
CA PHE A 488 -24.25 2.97 10.18
C PHE A 488 -23.15 3.98 9.80
N HIS A 489 -23.33 4.69 8.68
CA HIS A 489 -22.36 5.68 8.23
C HIS A 489 -22.25 6.87 9.19
N GLU A 490 -23.38 7.42 9.65
CA GLU A 490 -23.41 8.56 10.58
C GLU A 490 -22.80 8.23 11.95
N SER A 491 -22.91 6.97 12.40
CA SER A 491 -22.28 6.49 13.62
C SER A 491 -20.76 6.60 13.56
N MET A 492 -20.16 6.29 12.40
CA MET A 492 -18.71 6.34 12.19
C MET A 492 -18.15 7.76 11.97
N ILE A 493 -18.99 8.78 11.83
CA ILE A 493 -18.52 10.17 11.69
C ILE A 493 -18.09 10.69 13.07
N PRO A 494 -16.82 11.07 13.27
CA PRO A 494 -16.35 11.62 14.55
C PRO A 494 -17.01 12.97 14.88
N VAL A 495 -17.32 13.21 16.16
CA VAL A 495 -17.76 14.55 16.63
C VAL A 495 -16.63 15.58 16.46
N SER A 496 -15.39 15.17 16.67
CA SER A 496 -14.22 16.06 16.62
C SER A 496 -13.83 16.46 15.19
N GLU A 497 -14.18 15.65 14.19
CA GLU A 497 -13.88 15.90 12.79
C GLU A 497 -15.08 15.51 11.91
N PRO A 498 -16.06 16.42 11.74
CA PRO A 498 -17.27 16.15 10.98
C PRO A 498 -17.07 16.21 9.45
N ASN A 499 -15.86 16.56 8.97
CA ASN A 499 -15.52 16.63 7.55
C ASN A 499 -15.00 15.25 7.10
N PRO A 500 -15.61 14.61 6.10
CA PRO A 500 -15.52 13.16 5.99
C PRO A 500 -14.29 12.74 5.16
N THR A 501 -13.14 12.56 5.81
CA THR A 501 -12.10 11.62 5.34
C THR A 501 -12.62 10.20 5.57
N MET A 502 -13.64 9.86 4.78
CA MET A 502 -14.65 8.83 5.03
C MET A 502 -14.11 7.45 5.41
N THR A 503 -14.73 6.90 6.45
CA THR A 503 -14.70 5.48 6.80
C THR A 503 -15.77 4.73 5.99
N TYR A 504 -15.36 3.75 5.18
CA TYR A 504 -16.25 2.96 4.32
C TYR A 504 -16.32 1.53 4.81
N LEU A 505 -17.54 1.01 4.96
CA LEU A 505 -17.78 -0.43 5.04
C LEU A 505 -17.96 -1.00 3.61
N PHE A 506 -17.01 -1.81 3.17
CA PHE A 506 -17.16 -2.67 2.00
C PHE A 506 -17.81 -3.98 2.45
N ARG A 507 -18.96 -4.36 1.89
CA ARG A 507 -19.47 -5.73 2.04
C ARG A 507 -18.67 -6.65 1.12
N GLY A 508 -18.10 -7.72 1.68
CA GLY A 508 -17.66 -8.88 0.89
C GLY A 508 -18.83 -9.47 0.11
N GLN A 509 -18.56 -10.16 -1.00
CA GLN A 509 -19.63 -10.82 -1.79
C GLN A 509 -20.29 -11.95 -1.00
#